data_AF-A0A843UN13-F1
#
_entry.id   AF-A0A843UN13-F1
#
_cell.length_a   1.000
_cell.length_b   1.000
_cell.length_c   1.000
_cell.angle_alpha   90.00
_cell.angle_beta   90.00
_cell.angle_gamma   90.00
#
_symmetry.space_group_name_H-M   'P 1'
#
loop_
_entity.id
_entity.type
_entity.pdbx_description
1 polymer ?
#
loop_
_entity_poly.entity_id
_entity_poly.type
_entity_poly.pdbx_seq_one_letter_code
_entity_poly.pdbx_strand_id
1 'polypeptide(L)'
;MHGSITALAHRRACMHEREHEHAAGFFINCGSKKESTINGFKWLTDDGFVGEGNRSEIATPGVAPVLASLRYFPYPAARKSCYIFPVAKGSTYLVRTTYYYGAFDGGSSPPVFDQIVSGTRWSAVNTSADYARGLASYYEIIVGATGKTLSVCVARNAATAPSASPFISAVEVESVDDSVYNTTDFSAYALATVARHRFGGPGPILSYPDDPFNRYWESFDDGGKNPVVQSHGKVDPSEFWNLPPAAAFVSGLTASRGKQLALQWPAADLPSGGYYVALYFQDYRTPSPYSWRVFDVAVNGKIFYKGLNVSAAGVTVYATNWPLGGKTEITLTPEEGSPVGPVINAGEVLQLVPLEGRTVTRDVIAMEEVARKLSKVPSDWRGDPCLPKGNSWTGVTCSEGKLVRVVSL
;
A
#
# COMPACT_ATOMS: atom_id res chain seq x y z
N MET A 1 11.36 24.29 8.17
CA MET A 1 10.89 23.91 6.82
C MET A 1 9.41 23.54 6.95
N HIS A 2 8.52 24.46 6.56
CA HIS A 2 7.07 24.27 6.67
C HIS A 2 6.58 23.51 5.44
N GLY A 3 6.10 22.28 5.62
CA GLY A 3 5.32 21.59 4.58
C GLY A 3 3.99 22.33 4.41
N SER A 4 3.66 22.70 3.17
CA SER A 4 2.38 23.38 2.86
C SER A 4 1.22 22.40 3.07
N ILE A 5 0.34 22.72 3.99
CA ILE A 5 -0.95 22.05 4.20
C ILE A 5 -1.94 22.72 3.25
N THR A 6 -2.58 21.94 2.38
CA THR A 6 -3.49 22.48 1.36
C THR A 6 -4.87 21.86 1.55
N ALA A 7 -5.90 22.68 1.79
CA ALA A 7 -7.28 22.29 1.53
C ALA A 7 -7.63 22.75 0.11
N LEU A 8 -8.01 21.80 -0.75
CA LEU A 8 -8.49 22.11 -2.09
C LEU A 8 -10.02 21.99 -2.11
N ALA A 9 -10.69 23.06 -2.51
CA ALA A 9 -12.11 23.05 -2.88
C ALA A 9 -12.23 23.08 -4.41
N HIS A 10 -12.97 22.09 -4.94
CA HIS A 10 -13.49 21.94 -6.29
C HIS A 10 -12.51 22.04 -7.49
N ARG A 11 -12.31 20.89 -8.15
CA ARG A 11 -12.17 20.80 -9.61
C ARG A 11 -13.07 19.67 -10.12
N ARG A 12 -14.05 20.00 -10.97
CA ARG A 12 -14.80 18.99 -11.74
C ARG A 12 -13.83 18.29 -12.68
N ALA A 13 -13.54 17.02 -12.43
CA ALA A 13 -12.94 16.15 -13.43
C ALA A 13 -14.02 15.80 -14.47
N CYS A 14 -13.77 16.09 -15.75
CA CYS A 14 -14.57 15.54 -16.84
C CYS A 14 -14.30 14.03 -16.93
N MET A 15 -15.13 13.21 -16.29
CA MET A 15 -15.19 11.79 -16.61
C MET A 15 -15.96 11.64 -17.92
N HIS A 16 -15.30 11.14 -18.96
CA HIS A 16 -15.99 10.42 -20.02
C HIS A 16 -16.52 9.12 -19.40
N GLU A 17 -17.80 8.83 -19.61
CA GLU A 17 -18.39 7.50 -19.40
C GLU A 17 -17.61 6.49 -20.25
N ARG A 18 -16.58 5.88 -19.65
CA ARG A 18 -16.06 4.60 -20.10
C ARG A 18 -16.80 3.56 -19.29
N GLU A 19 -17.43 2.61 -19.97
CA GLU A 19 -17.89 1.36 -19.37
C GLU A 19 -16.77 0.85 -18.45
N HIS A 20 -17.11 0.50 -17.20
CA HIS A 20 -16.16 0.03 -16.18
C HIS A 20 -15.54 -1.31 -16.63
N GLU A 21 -14.57 -1.22 -17.52
CA GLU A 21 -13.62 -2.28 -17.85
C GLU A 21 -12.75 -2.51 -16.60
N HIS A 22 -12.53 -3.77 -16.23
CA HIS A 22 -11.75 -4.17 -15.05
C HIS A 22 -10.47 -3.33 -14.91
N ALA A 23 -10.08 -3.01 -13.66
CA ALA A 23 -8.78 -2.39 -13.39
C ALA A 23 -7.67 -3.10 -14.18
N ALA A 24 -7.03 -2.38 -15.10
CA ALA A 24 -5.97 -2.91 -15.94
C ALA A 24 -4.78 -3.25 -15.03
N GLY A 25 -4.52 -4.55 -14.86
CA GLY A 25 -3.50 -5.01 -13.94
C GLY A 25 -3.12 -6.48 -14.10
N PHE A 26 -2.07 -6.87 -13.40
CA PHE A 26 -1.61 -8.25 -13.28
C PHE A 26 -2.02 -8.80 -11.94
N PHE A 27 -2.79 -9.88 -11.94
CA PHE A 27 -3.18 -10.62 -10.74
C PHE A 27 -2.50 -11.99 -10.80
N ILE A 28 -1.46 -12.20 -10.01
CA ILE A 28 -0.61 -13.39 -10.09
C ILE A 28 -0.85 -14.29 -8.88
N ASN A 29 -1.33 -15.51 -9.14
CA ASN A 29 -1.44 -16.56 -8.15
C ASN A 29 -0.13 -17.37 -8.13
N CYS A 30 0.72 -17.08 -7.14
CA CYS A 30 2.08 -17.61 -7.10
C CYS A 30 2.07 -19.09 -6.75
N GLY A 31 2.87 -19.87 -7.47
CA GLY A 31 2.91 -21.32 -7.30
C GLY A 31 1.73 -22.10 -7.91
N SER A 32 0.68 -21.42 -8.38
CA SER A 32 -0.43 -22.10 -9.05
C SER A 32 0.03 -22.73 -10.38
N LYS A 33 -0.59 -23.86 -10.73
CA LYS A 33 -0.41 -24.55 -12.02
C LYS A 33 -1.45 -24.14 -13.06
N LYS A 34 -2.49 -23.40 -12.66
CA LYS A 34 -3.63 -23.05 -13.51
C LYS A 34 -4.08 -21.63 -13.26
N GLU A 35 -4.51 -20.97 -14.33
CA GLU A 35 -5.26 -19.73 -14.23
C GLU A 35 -6.62 -19.97 -13.58
N SER A 36 -7.15 -18.96 -12.90
CA SER A 36 -8.47 -19.04 -12.26
C SER A 36 -9.14 -17.67 -12.25
N THR A 37 -10.46 -17.64 -12.07
CA THR A 37 -11.20 -16.39 -11.83
C THR A 37 -11.66 -16.38 -10.38
N ILE A 38 -11.23 -15.38 -9.62
CA ILE A 38 -11.53 -15.25 -8.17
C ILE A 38 -11.98 -13.82 -7.94
N ASN A 39 -13.16 -13.65 -7.34
CA ASN A 39 -13.78 -12.35 -7.04
C ASN A 39 -13.86 -11.42 -8.27
N GLY A 40 -14.15 -12.00 -9.44
CA GLY A 40 -14.23 -11.26 -10.70
C GLY A 40 -12.89 -10.95 -11.37
N PHE A 41 -11.76 -11.26 -10.73
CA PHE A 41 -10.43 -11.05 -11.32
C PHE A 41 -9.89 -12.32 -11.96
N LYS A 42 -9.29 -12.18 -13.15
CA LYS A 42 -8.55 -13.26 -13.79
C LYS A 42 -7.15 -13.35 -13.17
N TRP A 43 -6.94 -14.37 -12.36
CA TRP A 43 -5.64 -14.69 -11.76
C TRP A 43 -4.82 -15.58 -12.69
N LEU A 44 -3.66 -15.08 -13.08
CA LEU A 44 -2.69 -15.79 -13.90
C LEU A 44 -1.79 -16.67 -13.04
N THR A 45 -1.15 -17.67 -13.65
CA THR A 45 -0.01 -18.33 -13.01
C THR A 45 1.17 -17.35 -12.97
N ASP A 46 2.16 -17.63 -12.12
CA ASP A 46 3.39 -16.84 -12.08
C ASP A 46 4.39 -17.19 -13.20
N ASP A 47 4.02 -18.13 -14.07
CA ASP A 47 4.82 -18.50 -15.23
C ASP A 47 4.99 -17.31 -16.18
N GLY A 48 6.25 -16.94 -16.42
CA GLY A 48 6.63 -15.79 -17.26
C GLY A 48 6.97 -14.52 -16.48
N PHE A 49 6.55 -14.40 -15.22
CA PHE A 49 6.89 -13.25 -14.36
C PHE A 49 8.14 -13.52 -13.52
N VAL A 50 8.36 -14.76 -13.11
CA VAL A 50 9.51 -15.21 -12.31
C VAL A 50 10.22 -16.39 -13.01
N GLY A 51 11.54 -16.50 -12.89
CA GLY A 51 12.35 -17.52 -13.57
C GLY A 51 12.84 -18.66 -12.67
N GLU A 52 12.62 -18.54 -11.37
CA GLU A 52 13.27 -19.34 -10.34
C GLU A 52 12.32 -19.68 -9.19
N GLY A 53 12.81 -20.44 -8.21
CA GLY A 53 12.05 -20.84 -7.03
C GLY A 53 11.17 -22.07 -7.27
N ASN A 54 10.64 -22.59 -6.18
CA ASN A 54 9.85 -23.79 -6.14
C ASN A 54 8.39 -23.46 -5.81
N ARG A 55 7.45 -24.28 -6.29
CA ARG A 55 6.02 -24.14 -5.99
C ARG A 55 5.67 -25.04 -4.82
N SER A 56 4.77 -24.59 -3.96
CA SER A 56 4.14 -25.42 -2.93
C SER A 56 2.63 -25.26 -2.97
N GLU A 57 1.92 -26.36 -2.76
CA GLU A 57 0.47 -26.36 -2.53
C GLU A 57 0.23 -26.27 -1.02
N ILE A 58 -0.77 -25.48 -0.63
CA ILE A 58 -1.13 -25.27 0.77
C ILE A 58 -2.34 -26.14 1.08
N ALA A 59 -2.14 -27.09 1.99
CA ALA A 59 -3.17 -28.07 2.37
C ALA A 59 -4.15 -27.56 3.44
N THR A 60 -4.10 -26.28 3.81
CA THR A 60 -4.98 -25.73 4.84
C THR A 60 -6.44 -25.67 4.32
N PRO A 61 -7.40 -26.34 4.98
CA PRO A 61 -8.79 -26.31 4.56
C PRO A 61 -9.40 -24.90 4.65
N GLY A 62 -10.25 -24.54 3.68
CA GLY A 62 -11.06 -23.32 3.74
C GLY A 62 -10.33 -22.00 3.45
N VAL A 63 -9.05 -22.05 3.08
CA VAL A 63 -8.34 -20.84 2.62
C VAL A 63 -8.85 -20.39 1.26
N ALA A 64 -8.76 -19.08 1.00
CA ALA A 64 -9.13 -18.53 -0.30
C ALA A 64 -8.31 -19.20 -1.42
N PRO A 65 -8.89 -19.46 -2.61
CA PRO A 65 -8.19 -20.18 -3.68
C PRO A 65 -6.85 -19.54 -4.11
N VAL A 66 -6.72 -18.22 -3.99
CA VAL A 66 -5.47 -17.48 -4.27
C VAL A 66 -4.35 -17.77 -3.26
N LEU A 67 -4.69 -18.30 -2.08
CA LEU A 67 -3.77 -18.66 -1.00
C LEU A 67 -3.47 -20.17 -0.94
N ALA A 68 -4.09 -20.96 -1.83
CA ALA A 68 -3.93 -22.40 -1.88
C ALA A 68 -2.59 -22.85 -2.50
N SER A 69 -1.77 -21.91 -2.97
CA SER A 69 -0.42 -22.14 -3.43
C SER A 69 0.49 -20.97 -3.09
N LEU A 70 1.79 -21.23 -3.13
CA LEU A 70 2.81 -20.19 -3.06
C LEU A 70 4.06 -20.58 -3.86
N ARG A 71 4.90 -19.59 -4.12
CA ARG A 71 6.28 -19.80 -4.57
C ARG A 71 7.24 -19.48 -3.45
N TYR A 72 8.27 -20.30 -3.28
CA TYR A 72 9.33 -20.10 -2.30
C TYR A 72 10.73 -20.17 -2.93
N PHE A 73 11.70 -19.53 -2.30
CA PHE A 73 13.04 -19.32 -2.83
C PHE A 73 14.11 -19.90 -1.89
N PRO A 74 14.46 -21.20 -2.05
CA PRO A 74 15.31 -21.92 -1.11
C PRO A 74 16.82 -21.74 -1.35
N TYR A 75 17.24 -20.81 -2.20
CA TYR A 75 18.64 -20.67 -2.61
C TYR A 75 19.37 -19.63 -1.76
N PRO A 76 20.17 -20.01 -0.75
CA PRO A 76 20.81 -19.05 0.14
C PRO A 76 21.90 -18.21 -0.54
N ALA A 77 22.45 -18.69 -1.66
CA ALA A 77 23.42 -17.95 -2.46
C ALA A 77 22.77 -16.79 -3.25
N ALA A 78 21.46 -16.89 -3.55
CA ALA A 78 20.73 -15.85 -4.26
C ALA A 78 20.59 -14.61 -3.37
N ARG A 79 20.98 -13.44 -3.89
CA ARG A 79 20.86 -12.18 -3.14
C ARG A 79 19.43 -11.64 -3.13
N LYS A 80 18.63 -11.98 -4.14
CA LYS A 80 17.19 -11.69 -4.26
C LYS A 80 16.56 -12.57 -5.34
N SER A 81 15.24 -12.67 -5.33
CA SER A 81 14.44 -13.33 -6.37
C SER A 81 13.32 -12.39 -6.81
N CYS A 82 13.09 -12.25 -8.11
CA CYS A 82 12.31 -11.13 -8.65
C CYS A 82 11.24 -11.57 -9.65
N TYR A 83 10.03 -11.06 -9.43
CA TYR A 83 8.97 -10.99 -10.43
C TYR A 83 9.18 -9.73 -11.29
N ILE A 84 8.97 -9.85 -12.60
CA ILE A 84 9.10 -8.75 -13.56
C ILE A 84 7.78 -8.54 -14.29
N PHE A 85 7.23 -7.33 -14.20
CA PHE A 85 5.96 -6.94 -14.79
C PHE A 85 6.17 -5.93 -15.91
N PRO A 86 5.59 -6.12 -17.10
CA PRO A 86 5.58 -5.08 -18.12
C PRO A 86 4.63 -3.96 -17.70
N VAL A 87 5.10 -2.71 -17.73
CA VAL A 87 4.36 -1.53 -17.27
C VAL A 87 4.56 -0.35 -18.23
N ALA A 88 3.63 0.60 -18.18
CA ALA A 88 3.76 1.87 -18.87
C ALA A 88 4.73 2.78 -18.10
N LYS A 89 5.78 3.22 -18.79
CA LYS A 89 6.73 4.19 -18.25
C LYS A 89 6.02 5.51 -17.96
N GLY A 90 6.23 6.04 -16.76
CA GLY A 90 5.67 7.30 -16.29
C GLY A 90 4.34 7.14 -15.57
N SER A 91 3.72 5.96 -15.60
CA SER A 91 2.46 5.68 -14.92
C SER A 91 2.68 5.25 -13.46
N THR A 92 1.66 5.48 -12.64
CA THR A 92 1.62 5.07 -11.24
C THR A 92 0.97 3.70 -11.09
N TYR A 93 1.54 2.86 -10.22
CA TYR A 93 1.04 1.52 -9.94
C TYR A 93 0.86 1.29 -8.45
N LEU A 94 -0.25 0.65 -8.09
CA LEU A 94 -0.41 -0.02 -6.81
C LEU A 94 0.16 -1.43 -6.95
N VAL A 95 1.07 -1.79 -6.05
CA VAL A 95 1.63 -3.12 -5.94
C VAL A 95 1.18 -3.69 -4.60
N ARG A 96 0.49 -4.83 -4.63
CA ARG A 96 0.13 -5.59 -3.44
C ARG A 96 0.78 -6.96 -3.47
N THR A 97 1.42 -7.32 -2.37
CA THR A 97 2.02 -8.64 -2.15
C THR A 97 1.31 -9.32 -1.01
N THR A 98 0.87 -10.56 -1.21
CA THR A 98 0.16 -11.34 -0.20
C THR A 98 0.94 -12.59 0.17
N TYR A 99 0.98 -12.89 1.46
CA TYR A 99 1.78 -13.93 2.07
C TYR A 99 0.92 -14.78 3.01
N TYR A 100 0.66 -16.02 2.60
CA TYR A 100 0.05 -17.03 3.45
C TYR A 100 1.05 -18.17 3.66
N TYR A 101 1.61 -18.28 4.87
CA TYR A 101 2.67 -19.24 5.16
C TYR A 101 2.17 -20.69 5.11
N GLY A 102 1.02 -20.99 5.72
CA GLY A 102 0.39 -22.31 5.67
C GLY A 102 1.27 -23.49 6.09
N ALA A 103 2.38 -23.24 6.82
CA ALA A 103 3.42 -24.23 7.14
C ALA A 103 3.93 -25.02 5.93
N PHE A 104 4.08 -24.37 4.76
CA PHE A 104 4.39 -25.02 3.49
C PHE A 104 5.70 -25.84 3.49
N ASP A 105 6.63 -25.54 4.38
CA ASP A 105 7.94 -26.19 4.54
C ASP A 105 7.97 -27.15 5.75
N GLY A 106 6.83 -27.37 6.41
CA GLY A 106 6.71 -28.18 7.63
C GLY A 106 7.21 -27.49 8.90
N GLY A 107 7.65 -26.22 8.82
CA GLY A 107 8.14 -25.45 9.97
C GLY A 107 7.02 -24.82 10.80
N SER A 108 7.32 -24.53 12.06
CA SER A 108 6.36 -23.89 12.99
C SER A 108 6.41 -22.36 12.99
N SER A 109 7.42 -21.75 12.35
CA SER A 109 7.65 -20.30 12.38
C SER A 109 7.93 -19.77 10.97
N PRO A 110 7.16 -18.79 10.48
CA PRO A 110 7.40 -18.22 9.17
C PRO A 110 8.74 -17.44 9.13
N PRO A 111 9.45 -17.44 7.99
CA PRO A 111 10.64 -16.62 7.83
C PRO A 111 10.33 -15.13 7.83
N VAL A 112 11.28 -14.34 8.35
CA VAL A 112 11.33 -12.90 8.14
C VAL A 112 12.35 -12.60 7.04
N PHE A 113 11.95 -11.82 6.05
CA PHE A 113 12.77 -11.47 4.88
C PHE A 113 12.37 -10.08 4.36
N ASP A 114 13.12 -9.52 3.43
CA ASP A 114 12.83 -8.21 2.85
C ASP A 114 12.05 -8.35 1.53
N GLN A 115 11.21 -7.35 1.26
CA GLN A 115 10.61 -7.12 -0.06
C GLN A 115 11.12 -5.81 -0.66
N ILE A 116 11.22 -5.80 -1.98
CA ILE A 116 11.91 -4.77 -2.77
C ILE A 116 11.04 -4.46 -3.98
N VAL A 117 10.93 -3.18 -4.31
CA VAL A 117 10.21 -2.71 -5.50
C VAL A 117 11.13 -1.81 -6.33
N SER A 118 11.33 -2.18 -7.59
CA SER A 118 12.20 -1.46 -8.55
C SER A 118 13.57 -1.04 -7.98
N GLY A 119 14.26 -1.96 -7.30
CA GLY A 119 15.58 -1.71 -6.70
C GLY A 119 15.56 -0.92 -5.38
N THR A 120 14.40 -0.55 -4.85
CA THR A 120 14.27 0.12 -3.55
C THR A 120 13.77 -0.88 -2.51
N ARG A 121 14.45 -0.97 -1.35
CA ARG A 121 13.95 -1.77 -0.23
C ARG A 121 12.64 -1.16 0.26
N TRP A 122 11.57 -1.94 0.21
CA TRP A 122 10.25 -1.50 0.61
C TRP A 122 10.03 -1.73 2.11
N SER A 123 10.06 -2.98 2.57
CA SER A 123 9.90 -3.31 3.99
C SER A 123 10.39 -4.73 4.29
N ALA A 124 10.43 -5.09 5.58
CA ALA A 124 10.52 -6.49 5.97
C ALA A 124 9.13 -7.12 5.97
N VAL A 125 9.02 -8.33 5.44
CA VAL A 125 7.86 -9.20 5.53
C VAL A 125 7.99 -10.01 6.81
N ASN A 126 7.04 -9.84 7.72
CA ASN A 126 6.91 -10.66 8.91
C ASN A 126 5.45 -11.09 9.09
N THR A 127 5.17 -12.36 8.82
CA THR A 127 3.80 -12.90 8.88
C THR A 127 3.50 -13.63 10.19
N SER A 128 4.37 -13.52 11.22
CA SER A 128 4.26 -14.34 12.44
C SER A 128 2.93 -14.13 13.17
N ALA A 129 2.48 -12.87 13.30
CA ALA A 129 1.25 -12.53 14.00
C ALA A 129 0.00 -13.01 13.26
N ASP A 130 -0.01 -12.88 11.92
CA ASP A 130 -1.14 -13.34 11.09
C ASP A 130 -1.18 -14.86 11.02
N TYR A 131 -0.03 -15.51 10.87
CA TYR A 131 0.07 -16.96 10.90
C TYR A 131 -0.45 -17.55 12.22
N ALA A 132 -0.12 -16.95 13.36
CA ALA A 132 -0.65 -17.36 14.67
C ALA A 132 -2.18 -17.28 14.76
N ARG A 133 -2.82 -16.47 13.92
CA ARG A 133 -4.28 -16.34 13.79
C ARG A 133 -4.86 -17.13 12.61
N GLY A 134 -4.04 -17.87 11.87
CA GLY A 134 -4.44 -18.56 10.65
C GLY A 134 -4.75 -17.64 9.46
N LEU A 135 -4.24 -16.41 9.49
CA LEU A 135 -4.50 -15.35 8.51
C LEU A 135 -3.32 -15.16 7.54
N ALA A 136 -3.59 -14.53 6.40
CA ALA A 136 -2.56 -14.03 5.49
C ALA A 136 -2.16 -12.61 5.88
N SER A 137 -0.91 -12.25 5.59
CA SER A 137 -0.44 -10.86 5.61
C SER A 137 -0.44 -10.29 4.19
N TYR A 138 -0.80 -9.03 4.03
CA TYR A 138 -0.58 -8.31 2.78
C TYR A 138 0.17 -7.01 3.04
N TYR A 139 0.86 -6.54 2.01
CA TYR A 139 1.56 -5.26 2.01
C TYR A 139 1.20 -4.55 0.71
N GLU A 140 1.03 -3.23 0.78
CA GLU A 140 0.70 -2.41 -0.39
C GLU A 140 1.64 -1.21 -0.53
N ILE A 141 2.11 -0.93 -1.74
CA ILE A 141 2.90 0.25 -2.07
C ILE A 141 2.43 0.86 -3.37
N ILE A 142 2.40 2.20 -3.42
CA ILE A 142 2.18 2.96 -4.65
C ILE A 142 3.52 3.49 -5.14
N VAL A 143 3.85 3.22 -6.40
CA VAL A 143 5.15 3.56 -7.00
C VAL A 143 4.99 4.03 -8.45
N GLY A 144 5.81 5.00 -8.85
CA GLY A 144 5.92 5.43 -10.24
C GLY A 144 6.84 4.51 -11.04
N ALA A 145 6.40 4.08 -12.22
CA ALA A 145 7.23 3.29 -13.13
C ALA A 145 8.23 4.19 -13.89
N THR A 146 9.52 4.07 -13.60
CA THR A 146 10.57 4.84 -14.30
C THR A 146 11.02 4.20 -15.62
N GLY A 147 10.65 2.94 -15.84
CA GLY A 147 10.97 2.14 -17.03
C GLY A 147 9.74 1.46 -17.62
N LYS A 148 9.95 0.55 -18.57
CA LYS A 148 8.89 -0.28 -19.18
C LYS A 148 8.62 -1.56 -18.38
N THR A 149 9.34 -1.76 -17.30
CA THR A 149 9.22 -2.90 -16.40
C THR A 149 9.22 -2.42 -14.96
N LEU A 150 8.52 -3.17 -14.11
CA LEU A 150 8.49 -3.01 -12.67
C LEU A 150 8.90 -4.35 -12.05
N SER A 151 9.86 -4.33 -11.13
CA SER A 151 10.31 -5.55 -10.45
C SER A 151 9.79 -5.58 -9.02
N VAL A 152 9.21 -6.71 -8.60
CA VAL A 152 8.85 -7.00 -7.21
C VAL A 152 9.71 -8.17 -6.75
N CYS A 153 10.58 -7.96 -5.78
CA CYS A 153 11.53 -8.96 -5.34
C CYS A 153 11.39 -9.28 -3.86
N VAL A 154 11.80 -10.49 -3.50
CA VAL A 154 12.04 -10.89 -2.11
C VAL A 154 13.51 -11.19 -1.91
N ALA A 155 14.03 -10.90 -0.72
CA ALA A 155 15.44 -11.08 -0.40
C ALA A 155 15.63 -11.52 1.05
N ARG A 156 16.58 -12.42 1.28
CA ARG A 156 16.99 -12.79 2.64
C ARG A 156 17.62 -11.59 3.34
N ASN A 157 17.37 -11.44 4.62
CA ASN A 157 17.99 -10.43 5.48
C ASN A 157 18.64 -11.09 6.71
N ALA A 158 19.18 -10.29 7.62
CA ALA A 158 19.87 -10.80 8.81
C ALA A 158 18.97 -11.62 9.76
N ALA A 159 17.64 -11.47 9.68
CA ALA A 159 16.67 -12.23 10.46
C ALA A 159 16.24 -13.54 9.75
N THR A 160 16.61 -13.75 8.48
CA THR A 160 16.24 -14.96 7.74
C THR A 160 17.13 -16.14 8.14
N ALA A 161 16.59 -17.09 8.91
CA ALA A 161 17.31 -18.29 9.32
C ALA A 161 17.86 -19.08 8.10
N PRO A 162 19.07 -19.69 8.16
CA PRO A 162 19.72 -20.32 7.01
C PRO A 162 18.88 -21.35 6.24
N SER A 163 18.05 -22.12 6.95
CA SER A 163 17.16 -23.14 6.38
C SER A 163 15.81 -22.60 5.89
N ALA A 164 15.43 -21.39 6.29
CA ALA A 164 14.12 -20.82 5.97
C ALA A 164 14.13 -20.16 4.59
N SER A 165 13.00 -20.15 3.88
CA SER A 165 12.90 -19.65 2.50
C SER A 165 11.94 -18.47 2.38
N PRO A 166 12.35 -17.31 1.84
CA PRO A 166 11.41 -16.29 1.41
C PRO A 166 10.35 -16.90 0.50
N PHE A 167 9.10 -16.44 0.62
CA PHE A 167 7.97 -16.97 -0.12
C PHE A 167 7.00 -15.86 -0.51
N ILE A 168 6.10 -16.13 -1.45
CA ILE A 168 5.02 -15.22 -1.86
C ILE A 168 3.83 -16.02 -2.39
N SER A 169 2.62 -15.64 -1.99
CA SER A 169 1.37 -16.32 -2.38
C SER A 169 0.66 -15.60 -3.52
N ALA A 170 0.67 -14.26 -3.51
CA ALA A 170 0.06 -13.48 -4.58
C ALA A 170 0.80 -12.16 -4.85
N VAL A 171 0.78 -11.71 -6.10
CA VAL A 171 1.23 -10.37 -6.50
C VAL A 171 0.16 -9.72 -7.36
N GLU A 172 -0.26 -8.52 -6.97
CA GLU A 172 -1.16 -7.67 -7.74
C GLU A 172 -0.38 -6.42 -8.17
N VAL A 173 -0.42 -6.09 -9.45
CA VAL A 173 0.17 -4.85 -10.01
C VAL A 173 -0.89 -4.17 -10.84
N GLU A 174 -1.46 -3.09 -10.32
CA GLU A 174 -2.64 -2.44 -10.88
C GLU A 174 -2.32 -0.98 -11.20
N SER A 175 -2.76 -0.49 -12.35
CA SER A 175 -2.61 0.93 -12.68
C SER A 175 -3.48 1.79 -11.76
N VAL A 176 -2.91 2.86 -11.22
CA VAL A 176 -3.65 3.87 -10.47
C VAL A 176 -3.68 5.14 -11.31
N ASP A 177 -4.83 5.80 -11.37
CA ASP A 177 -4.95 7.07 -12.09
C ASP A 177 -3.99 8.11 -11.48
N ASP A 178 -3.30 8.84 -12.34
CA ASP A 178 -2.29 9.81 -11.93
C ASP A 178 -2.87 10.88 -10.98
N SER A 179 -4.19 11.12 -11.00
CA SER A 179 -4.86 12.06 -10.10
C SER A 179 -4.89 11.62 -8.64
N VAL A 180 -4.89 10.31 -8.35
CA VAL A 180 -5.17 9.76 -7.00
C VAL A 180 -4.08 10.09 -6.00
N TYR A 181 -2.82 10.19 -6.43
CA TYR A 181 -1.70 10.53 -5.55
C TYR A 181 -0.77 11.60 -6.17
N ASN A 182 -1.32 12.49 -6.99
CA ASN A 182 -0.58 13.52 -7.77
C ASN A 182 0.25 14.50 -6.92
N THR A 183 0.02 14.57 -5.62
CA THR A 183 0.78 15.43 -4.70
C THR A 183 2.12 14.82 -4.28
N THR A 184 2.40 13.59 -4.68
CA THR A 184 3.63 12.86 -4.34
C THR A 184 4.63 12.92 -5.48
N ASP A 185 5.88 13.24 -5.16
CA ASP A 185 6.99 13.11 -6.12
C ASP A 185 7.43 11.65 -6.25
N PHE A 186 6.79 10.92 -7.17
CA PHE A 186 7.12 9.53 -7.47
C PHE A 186 8.48 9.33 -8.15
N SER A 187 9.23 10.40 -8.44
CA SER A 187 10.63 10.30 -8.86
C SER A 187 11.59 10.21 -7.68
N ALA A 188 11.14 10.57 -6.48
CA ALA A 188 11.94 10.57 -5.25
C ALA A 188 11.42 9.60 -4.18
N TYR A 189 10.12 9.32 -4.16
CA TYR A 189 9.47 8.51 -3.13
C TYR A 189 8.50 7.48 -3.72
N ALA A 190 8.28 6.40 -2.98
CA ALA A 190 7.09 5.57 -3.08
C ALA A 190 6.23 5.73 -1.81
N LEU A 191 4.96 5.35 -1.86
CA LEU A 191 4.04 5.41 -0.71
C LEU A 191 3.70 4.01 -0.23
N ALA A 192 4.29 3.57 0.88
CA ALA A 192 3.94 2.30 1.51
C ALA A 192 2.72 2.48 2.41
N THR A 193 1.63 1.77 2.14
CA THR A 193 0.40 1.86 2.93
C THR A 193 0.65 1.32 4.34
N VAL A 194 0.37 2.13 5.36
CA VAL A 194 0.45 1.76 6.77
C VAL A 194 -0.94 1.51 7.35
N ALA A 195 -1.88 2.38 7.02
CA ALA A 195 -3.28 2.22 7.34
C ALA A 195 -4.13 2.90 6.28
N ARG A 196 -5.20 2.24 5.86
CA ARG A 196 -6.26 2.82 5.06
C ARG A 196 -7.56 2.30 5.61
N HIS A 197 -8.23 3.11 6.44
CA HIS A 197 -9.36 2.65 7.21
C HIS A 197 -10.60 3.50 6.99
N ARG A 198 -11.75 2.83 7.00
CA ARG A 198 -13.03 3.47 7.32
C ARG A 198 -13.29 3.36 8.82
N PHE A 199 -13.87 4.42 9.38
CA PHE A 199 -14.19 4.54 10.79
C PHE A 199 -15.67 4.27 11.04
N GLY A 200 -16.03 4.07 12.31
CA GLY A 200 -17.43 3.94 12.69
C GLY A 200 -18.00 2.53 12.61
N GLY A 201 -17.18 1.51 12.85
CA GLY A 201 -17.65 0.16 13.16
C GLY A 201 -17.09 -0.95 12.25
N PRO A 202 -17.31 -2.22 12.64
CA PRO A 202 -16.75 -3.36 11.96
C PRO A 202 -17.35 -3.56 10.57
N GLY A 203 -16.62 -4.26 9.71
CA GLY A 203 -17.18 -4.92 8.54
C GLY A 203 -16.09 -5.36 7.58
N PRO A 204 -16.46 -5.83 6.37
CA PRO A 204 -15.49 -6.32 5.41
C PRO A 204 -14.57 -5.19 4.93
N ILE A 205 -13.40 -5.59 4.43
CA ILE A 205 -12.49 -4.72 3.68
C ILE A 205 -13.24 -4.25 2.43
N LEU A 206 -13.32 -2.94 2.23
CA LEU A 206 -13.80 -2.40 0.95
C LEU A 206 -12.64 -2.44 -0.04
N SER A 207 -12.95 -2.85 -1.26
CA SER A 207 -12.01 -2.96 -2.38
C SER A 207 -12.82 -2.85 -3.67
N TYR A 208 -12.32 -3.34 -4.80
CA TYR A 208 -13.13 -3.41 -6.01
C TYR A 208 -14.42 -4.24 -5.79
N PRO A 209 -15.60 -3.83 -6.29
CA PRO A 209 -15.84 -2.67 -7.16
C PRO A 209 -16.14 -1.35 -6.44
N ASP A 210 -16.23 -1.33 -5.10
CA ASP A 210 -16.49 -0.11 -4.33
C ASP A 210 -15.38 0.93 -4.51
N ASP A 211 -14.13 0.46 -4.57
CA ASP A 211 -12.96 1.27 -4.94
C ASP A 211 -12.44 0.86 -6.33
N PRO A 212 -12.52 1.73 -7.35
CA PRO A 212 -12.11 1.40 -8.71
C PRO A 212 -10.58 1.20 -8.86
N PHE A 213 -9.79 1.65 -7.88
CA PHE A 213 -8.34 1.43 -7.82
C PHE A 213 -7.97 0.20 -6.99
N ASN A 214 -8.97 -0.59 -6.59
CA ASN A 214 -8.85 -1.81 -5.79
C ASN A 214 -8.03 -1.61 -4.49
N ARG A 215 -7.97 -0.39 -3.94
CA ARG A 215 -7.31 -0.13 -2.65
C ARG A 215 -8.09 -0.84 -1.54
N TYR A 216 -7.38 -1.42 -0.58
CA TYR A 216 -8.02 -2.04 0.57
C TYR A 216 -8.31 -0.99 1.64
N TRP A 217 -9.59 -0.86 2.01
CA TRP A 217 -10.07 -0.03 3.11
C TRP A 217 -10.60 -0.92 4.23
N GLU A 218 -9.79 -1.14 5.27
CA GLU A 218 -10.21 -1.96 6.40
C GLU A 218 -11.13 -1.18 7.35
N SER A 219 -11.95 -1.88 8.12
CA SER A 219 -12.66 -1.24 9.23
C SER A 219 -11.71 -0.99 10.39
N PHE A 220 -11.75 0.21 10.97
CA PHE A 220 -11.07 0.50 12.23
C PHE A 220 -12.07 0.48 13.40
N ASP A 221 -11.67 -0.21 14.45
CA ASP A 221 -12.37 -0.29 15.73
C ASP A 221 -11.48 0.33 16.83
N ASP A 222 -12.03 1.30 17.58
CA ASP A 222 -11.34 1.94 18.69
C ASP A 222 -11.64 1.28 20.06
N GLY A 223 -12.34 0.15 20.04
CA GLY A 223 -12.78 -0.58 21.24
C GLY A 223 -14.01 0.04 21.90
N GLY A 224 -14.84 0.77 21.13
CA GLY A 224 -16.03 1.46 21.64
C GLY A 224 -15.71 2.69 22.50
N LYS A 225 -14.52 3.30 22.31
CA LYS A 225 -14.11 4.48 23.08
C LYS A 225 -14.88 5.72 22.67
N ASN A 226 -15.16 5.86 21.37
CA ASN A 226 -15.90 6.99 20.83
C ASN A 226 -17.24 6.53 20.25
N PRO A 227 -18.31 7.35 20.36
CA PRO A 227 -19.58 7.05 19.74
C PRO A 227 -19.47 7.05 18.21
N VAL A 228 -20.33 6.26 17.59
CA VAL A 228 -20.46 6.15 16.12
C VAL A 228 -21.69 6.92 15.66
N VAL A 229 -21.56 7.60 14.51
CA VAL A 229 -22.68 8.24 13.81
C VAL A 229 -22.82 7.63 12.42
N GLN A 230 -24.06 7.41 11.98
CA GLN A 230 -24.37 6.98 10.62
C GLN A 230 -24.50 8.20 9.71
N SER A 231 -23.96 8.12 8.49
CA SER A 231 -24.22 9.13 7.47
C SER A 231 -25.51 8.79 6.72
N HIS A 232 -26.30 9.82 6.42
CA HIS A 232 -27.55 9.70 5.67
C HIS A 232 -27.46 10.34 4.28
N GLY A 233 -26.26 10.78 3.88
CA GLY A 233 -26.03 11.44 2.60
C GLY A 233 -25.55 10.49 1.53
N LYS A 234 -25.88 10.82 0.28
CA LYS A 234 -25.16 10.23 -0.86
C LYS A 234 -23.81 10.91 -0.96
N VAL A 235 -22.75 10.11 -0.97
CA VAL A 235 -21.38 10.58 -1.17
C VAL A 235 -21.00 10.33 -2.61
N ASP A 236 -20.55 11.39 -3.28
CA ASP A 236 -19.92 11.32 -4.59
C ASP A 236 -18.40 11.31 -4.40
N PRO A 237 -17.71 10.19 -4.69
CA PRO A 237 -16.26 10.10 -4.59
C PRO A 237 -15.51 11.20 -5.36
N SER A 238 -16.09 11.74 -6.43
CA SER A 238 -15.46 12.77 -7.26
C SER A 238 -15.32 14.14 -6.56
N GLU A 239 -16.02 14.34 -5.45
CA GLU A 239 -15.87 15.54 -4.61
C GLU A 239 -14.60 15.50 -3.74
N PHE A 240 -13.95 14.33 -3.65
CA PHE A 240 -12.71 14.14 -2.91
C PHE A 240 -11.55 13.98 -3.89
N TRP A 241 -10.40 14.56 -3.52
CA TRP A 241 -9.27 14.68 -4.44
C TRP A 241 -8.70 13.34 -4.93
N ASN A 242 -8.75 12.29 -4.11
CA ASN A 242 -8.24 10.95 -4.43
C ASN A 242 -9.30 9.86 -4.43
N LEU A 243 -10.56 10.25 -4.67
CA LEU A 243 -11.63 9.32 -5.05
C LEU A 243 -11.79 8.13 -4.07
N PRO A 244 -11.85 8.32 -2.74
CA PRO A 244 -12.15 7.26 -1.78
C PRO A 244 -13.54 6.67 -2.06
N PRO A 245 -13.76 5.38 -1.78
CA PRO A 245 -15.03 4.71 -2.06
C PRO A 245 -16.15 5.34 -1.22
N ALA A 246 -17.32 5.56 -1.82
CA ALA A 246 -18.47 6.12 -1.12
C ALA A 246 -18.87 5.30 0.12
N ALA A 247 -18.68 3.99 0.07
CA ALA A 247 -18.93 3.06 1.17
C ALA A 247 -18.05 3.32 2.41
N ALA A 248 -16.92 4.04 2.30
CA ALA A 248 -16.11 4.44 3.45
C ALA A 248 -16.79 5.51 4.32
N PHE A 249 -17.86 6.15 3.84
CA PHE A 249 -18.51 7.27 4.50
C PHE A 249 -19.86 6.92 5.13
N VAL A 250 -20.27 5.64 5.09
CA VAL A 250 -21.56 5.19 5.67
C VAL A 250 -21.65 5.44 7.17
N SER A 251 -20.52 5.49 7.86
CA SER A 251 -20.43 5.84 9.27
C SER A 251 -19.15 6.62 9.57
N GLY A 252 -19.03 7.08 10.81
CA GLY A 252 -17.84 7.75 11.31
C GLY A 252 -17.79 7.77 12.84
N LEU A 253 -16.61 8.01 13.38
CA LEU A 253 -16.43 8.28 14.81
C LEU A 253 -16.78 9.73 15.10
N THR A 254 -17.48 9.99 16.20
CA THR A 254 -17.90 11.33 16.61
C THR A 254 -17.66 11.53 18.11
N ALA A 255 -17.85 12.75 18.60
CA ALA A 255 -17.97 13.02 20.03
C ALA A 255 -19.26 13.78 20.34
N SER A 256 -19.63 13.81 21.63
CA SER A 256 -20.75 14.62 22.13
C SER A 256 -20.52 16.11 21.89
N ARG A 257 -21.60 16.90 21.89
CA ARG A 257 -21.54 18.36 21.70
C ARG A 257 -20.52 19.01 22.65
N GLY A 258 -19.65 19.84 22.10
CA GLY A 258 -18.60 20.56 22.84
C GLY A 258 -17.48 19.68 23.39
N LYS A 259 -17.45 18.38 23.07
CA LYS A 259 -16.38 17.46 23.46
C LYS A 259 -15.42 17.24 22.30
N GLN A 260 -14.15 17.14 22.65
CA GLN A 260 -13.09 16.74 21.74
C GLN A 260 -13.26 15.25 21.35
N LEU A 261 -13.01 14.93 20.08
CA LEU A 261 -12.80 13.55 19.64
C LEU A 261 -11.30 13.27 19.64
N ALA A 262 -10.88 12.18 20.27
CA ALA A 262 -9.49 11.72 20.24
C ALA A 262 -9.45 10.24 19.87
N LEU A 263 -8.57 9.87 18.96
CA LEU A 263 -8.35 8.49 18.56
C LEU A 263 -6.87 8.22 18.32
N GLN A 264 -6.43 7.04 18.74
CA GLN A 264 -5.08 6.53 18.51
C GLN A 264 -5.11 5.75 17.19
N TRP A 265 -4.63 6.38 16.12
CA TRP A 265 -4.68 5.81 14.78
C TRP A 265 -3.47 6.30 13.95
N PRO A 266 -2.74 5.38 13.26
CA PRO A 266 -2.92 3.92 13.25
C PRO A 266 -2.68 3.25 14.62
N ALA A 267 -3.16 2.01 14.79
CA ALA A 267 -3.03 1.29 16.06
C ALA A 267 -1.60 0.85 16.39
N ALA A 268 -0.78 0.63 15.35
CA ALA A 268 0.62 0.24 15.47
C ALA A 268 1.53 1.47 15.65
N ASP A 269 2.63 1.27 16.37
CA ASP A 269 3.69 2.28 16.48
C ASP A 269 4.37 2.48 15.12
N LEU A 270 4.58 3.74 14.76
CA LEU A 270 5.19 4.11 13.48
C LEU A 270 6.70 4.31 13.62
N PRO A 271 7.52 3.85 12.66
CA PRO A 271 8.90 4.27 12.60
C PRO A 271 8.99 5.80 12.42
N SER A 272 10.09 6.40 12.86
CA SER A 272 10.28 7.85 12.65
C SER A 272 10.50 8.12 11.16
N GLY A 273 9.69 9.00 10.57
CA GLY A 273 9.75 9.27 9.15
C GLY A 273 8.76 10.32 8.65
N GLY A 274 8.76 10.51 7.33
CA GLY A 274 7.77 11.31 6.63
C GLY A 274 6.58 10.47 6.19
N TYR A 275 5.38 11.00 6.35
CA TYR A 275 4.13 10.31 6.04
C TYR A 275 3.21 11.17 5.19
N TYR A 276 2.60 10.53 4.21
CA TYR A 276 1.40 11.03 3.58
C TYR A 276 0.24 10.72 4.53
N VAL A 277 -0.52 11.73 4.95
CA VAL A 277 -1.68 11.58 5.83
C VAL A 277 -2.86 12.27 5.16
N ALA A 278 -3.96 11.54 4.96
CA ALA A 278 -5.22 12.13 4.51
C ALA A 278 -6.36 11.69 5.44
N LEU A 279 -7.20 12.65 5.82
CA LEU A 279 -8.36 12.43 6.69
C LEU A 279 -9.62 12.88 5.95
N TYR A 280 -10.64 12.04 6.01
CA TYR A 280 -11.87 12.19 5.22
C TYR A 280 -13.05 12.46 6.13
N PHE A 281 -13.80 13.50 5.77
CA PHE A 281 -14.91 14.01 6.55
C PHE A 281 -16.11 14.21 5.65
N GLN A 282 -17.26 13.78 6.12
CA GLN A 282 -18.53 14.03 5.48
C GLN A 282 -19.63 13.99 6.53
N ASP A 283 -20.53 14.97 6.48
CA ASP A 283 -21.69 15.02 7.36
C ASP A 283 -22.89 15.55 6.59
N TYR A 284 -23.80 14.64 6.24
CA TYR A 284 -25.05 15.02 5.60
C TYR A 284 -26.16 15.14 6.63
N ARG A 285 -26.51 16.39 6.94
CA ARG A 285 -27.65 16.75 7.79
C ARG A 285 -28.57 17.67 7.04
N THR A 286 -29.86 17.62 7.40
CA THR A 286 -30.82 18.64 6.99
C THR A 286 -30.28 20.02 7.35
N PRO A 287 -30.05 20.92 6.38
CA PRO A 287 -29.48 22.24 6.65
C PRO A 287 -30.32 23.02 7.67
N SER A 288 -29.68 23.51 8.73
CA SER A 288 -30.29 24.38 9.74
C SER A 288 -29.22 25.25 10.41
N PRO A 289 -29.60 26.33 11.12
CA PRO A 289 -28.67 27.12 11.94
C PRO A 289 -27.97 26.31 13.04
N TYR A 290 -28.43 25.09 13.32
CA TYR A 290 -27.90 24.20 14.37
C TYR A 290 -27.24 22.92 13.81
N SER A 291 -27.03 22.83 12.49
CA SER A 291 -26.45 21.63 11.86
C SER A 291 -25.01 21.81 11.38
N TRP A 292 -24.36 22.95 11.69
CA TRP A 292 -22.97 23.20 11.32
C TRP A 292 -21.99 22.49 12.25
N ARG A 293 -20.80 22.21 11.73
CA ARG A 293 -19.74 21.49 12.43
C ARG A 293 -18.39 22.07 12.04
N VAL A 294 -17.81 22.85 12.94
CA VAL A 294 -16.47 23.42 12.78
C VAL A 294 -15.57 22.93 13.90
N PHE A 295 -14.38 22.45 13.53
CA PHE A 295 -13.37 21.99 14.48
C PHE A 295 -11.96 22.12 13.94
N ASP A 296 -11.01 22.24 14.86
CA ASP A 296 -9.58 22.11 14.55
C ASP A 296 -9.18 20.63 14.51
N VAL A 297 -8.23 20.31 13.64
CA VAL A 297 -7.62 18.98 13.52
C VAL A 297 -6.17 19.07 13.96
N ALA A 298 -5.77 18.20 14.89
CA ALA A 298 -4.39 18.06 15.33
C ALA A 298 -3.92 16.62 15.20
N VAL A 299 -2.64 16.46 14.82
CA VAL A 299 -1.94 15.16 14.78
C VAL A 299 -0.73 15.25 15.70
N ASN A 300 -0.67 14.41 16.73
CA ASN A 300 0.33 14.45 17.79
C ASN A 300 0.48 15.84 18.43
N GLY A 301 -0.67 16.48 18.74
CA GLY A 301 -0.74 17.82 19.36
C GLY A 301 -0.33 18.98 18.45
N LYS A 302 0.11 18.71 17.22
CA LYS A 302 0.44 19.75 16.23
C LYS A 302 -0.76 20.02 15.35
N ILE A 303 -1.02 21.31 15.08
CA ILE A 303 -2.10 21.77 14.21
C ILE A 303 -1.91 21.16 12.81
N PHE A 304 -2.85 20.32 12.41
CA PHE A 304 -2.94 19.72 11.08
C PHE A 304 -3.88 20.52 10.18
N TYR A 305 -4.99 21.03 10.73
CA TYR A 305 -5.90 21.94 10.04
C TYR A 305 -6.66 22.80 11.06
N LYS A 306 -6.99 24.05 10.72
CA LYS A 306 -7.79 24.93 11.58
C LYS A 306 -9.13 25.27 10.97
N GLY A 307 -10.18 25.30 11.79
CA GLY A 307 -11.52 25.72 11.38
C GLY A 307 -12.09 24.87 10.24
N LEU A 308 -11.93 23.54 10.31
CA LEU A 308 -12.50 22.63 9.32
C LEU A 308 -14.02 22.69 9.40
N ASN A 309 -14.65 23.23 8.36
CA ASN A 309 -16.10 23.21 8.22
C ASN A 309 -16.50 22.00 7.37
N VAL A 310 -17.13 21.00 8.00
CA VAL A 310 -17.54 19.77 7.30
C VAL A 310 -18.75 20.05 6.43
N SER A 311 -18.65 19.72 5.14
CA SER A 311 -19.72 19.91 4.17
C SER A 311 -20.51 18.61 3.93
N ALA A 312 -21.71 18.77 3.35
CA ALA A 312 -22.53 17.64 2.91
C ALA A 312 -21.91 16.87 1.72
N ALA A 313 -21.14 17.56 0.86
CA ALA A 313 -20.38 16.94 -0.23
C ALA A 313 -19.17 16.16 0.29
N GLY A 314 -18.64 16.58 1.44
CA GLY A 314 -17.42 16.04 2.04
C GLY A 314 -16.23 16.99 1.92
N VAL A 315 -15.17 16.67 2.65
CA VAL A 315 -13.90 17.39 2.63
C VAL A 315 -12.76 16.43 2.98
N THR A 316 -11.64 16.58 2.29
CA THR A 316 -10.36 15.96 2.66
C THR A 316 -9.41 17.01 3.18
N VAL A 317 -8.74 16.73 4.30
CA VAL A 317 -7.51 17.45 4.67
C VAL A 317 -6.34 16.49 4.65
N TYR A 318 -5.21 16.93 4.09
CA TYR A 318 -4.06 16.06 3.92
C TYR A 318 -2.73 16.80 4.08
N ALA A 319 -1.69 16.02 4.33
CA ALA A 319 -0.29 16.44 4.33
C ALA A 319 0.53 15.41 3.57
N THR A 320 1.46 15.87 2.73
CA THR A 320 2.24 15.01 1.83
C THR A 320 3.55 14.50 2.45
N ASN A 321 3.99 15.10 3.55
CA ASN A 321 5.22 14.73 4.25
C ASN A 321 5.15 15.18 5.72
N TRP A 322 4.17 14.65 6.44
CA TRP A 322 3.97 14.90 7.87
C TRP A 322 4.91 14.03 8.71
N PRO A 323 5.66 14.60 9.67
CA PRO A 323 6.57 13.83 10.49
C PRO A 323 5.79 13.03 11.57
N LEU A 324 5.90 11.71 11.53
CA LEU A 324 5.37 10.81 12.57
C LEU A 324 6.47 9.91 13.12
N GLY A 325 6.22 9.35 14.30
CA GLY A 325 7.06 8.37 14.98
C GLY A 325 6.44 7.96 16.32
N GLY A 326 6.49 6.67 16.64
CA GLY A 326 5.80 6.09 17.78
C GLY A 326 4.27 6.07 17.60
N LYS A 327 3.55 6.19 18.71
CA LYS A 327 2.08 6.27 18.70
C LYS A 327 1.60 7.56 18.03
N THR A 328 0.52 7.43 17.26
CA THR A 328 -0.11 8.57 16.59
C THR A 328 -1.49 8.83 17.15
N GLU A 329 -1.71 10.05 17.61
CA GLU A 329 -2.99 10.54 18.10
C GLU A 329 -3.56 11.60 17.16
N ILE A 330 -4.80 11.38 16.72
CA ILE A 330 -5.61 12.39 16.04
C ILE A 330 -6.56 12.99 17.06
N THR A 331 -6.63 14.32 17.07
CA THR A 331 -7.53 15.09 17.92
C THR A 331 -8.34 16.05 17.07
N LEU A 332 -9.67 16.04 17.27
CA LEU A 332 -10.60 16.99 16.67
C LEU A 332 -11.23 17.83 17.78
N THR A 333 -10.99 19.14 17.76
CA THR A 333 -11.45 20.05 18.82
C THR A 333 -12.54 20.96 18.28
N PRO A 334 -13.80 20.82 18.74
CA PRO A 334 -14.90 21.65 18.24
C PRO A 334 -14.68 23.13 18.57
N GLU A 335 -15.08 23.99 17.64
CA GLU A 335 -15.16 25.42 17.88
C GLU A 335 -16.17 25.72 19.01
N GLU A 336 -15.90 26.78 19.77
CA GLU A 336 -16.82 27.23 20.82
C GLU A 336 -18.20 27.54 20.23
N GLY A 337 -19.25 27.04 20.88
CA GLY A 337 -20.62 27.21 20.39
C GLY A 337 -21.06 26.23 19.31
N SER A 338 -20.17 25.37 18.78
CA SER A 338 -20.55 24.35 17.78
C SER A 338 -21.74 23.52 18.30
N PRO A 339 -22.86 23.47 17.55
CA PRO A 339 -24.08 22.81 18.00
C PRO A 339 -23.91 21.29 18.00
N VAL A 340 -22.91 20.78 17.29
CA VAL A 340 -22.62 19.35 17.20
C VAL A 340 -21.12 19.10 17.37
N GLY A 341 -20.76 17.92 17.92
CA GLY A 341 -19.35 17.54 18.11
C GLY A 341 -18.60 17.39 16.78
N PRO A 342 -17.33 17.00 16.76
CA PRO A 342 -16.55 16.67 15.56
C PRO A 342 -16.85 15.24 15.04
N VAL A 343 -16.58 14.96 13.76
CA VAL A 343 -16.73 13.63 13.12
C VAL A 343 -15.49 13.31 12.30
N ILE A 344 -15.20 12.03 12.08
CA ILE A 344 -14.25 11.55 11.07
C ILE A 344 -14.76 10.23 10.47
N ASN A 345 -14.73 10.10 9.15
CA ASN A 345 -15.34 8.97 8.43
C ASN A 345 -14.29 7.96 7.98
N ALA A 346 -13.15 8.42 7.49
CA ALA A 346 -12.07 7.54 7.03
C ALA A 346 -10.72 8.24 7.11
N GLY A 347 -9.63 7.49 6.90
CA GLY A 347 -8.29 8.04 6.79
C GLY A 347 -7.30 7.12 6.09
N GLU A 348 -6.26 7.73 5.55
CA GLU A 348 -5.06 7.07 5.03
C GLU A 348 -3.79 7.59 5.71
N VAL A 349 -2.90 6.67 6.10
CA VAL A 349 -1.51 6.93 6.45
C VAL A 349 -0.64 6.07 5.55
N LEU A 350 0.22 6.70 4.76
CA LEU A 350 1.22 6.03 3.93
C LEU A 350 2.61 6.57 4.28
N GLN A 351 3.57 5.67 4.48
CA GLN A 351 4.95 6.03 4.72
C GLN A 351 5.62 6.45 3.41
N LEU A 352 6.35 7.56 3.42
CA LEU A 352 7.22 7.92 2.30
C LEU A 352 8.46 7.02 2.36
N VAL A 353 8.62 6.17 1.34
CA VAL A 353 9.79 5.33 1.13
C VAL A 353 10.73 6.04 0.15
N PRO A 354 11.89 6.56 0.58
CA PRO A 354 12.83 7.19 -0.33
C PRO A 354 13.37 6.16 -1.33
N LEU A 355 13.35 6.50 -2.62
CA LEU A 355 13.89 5.61 -3.64
C LEU A 355 15.42 5.53 -3.54
N GLU A 356 15.97 4.32 -3.59
CA GLU A 356 17.41 4.07 -3.45
C GLU A 356 18.21 4.40 -4.72
N GLY A 357 17.54 4.91 -5.75
CA GLY A 357 18.11 5.20 -7.05
C GLY A 357 17.82 4.09 -8.05
N ARG A 358 18.66 3.98 -9.08
CA ARG A 358 18.53 2.96 -10.12
C ARG A 358 19.88 2.65 -10.75
N THR A 359 20.04 1.43 -11.25
CA THR A 359 21.12 1.14 -12.20
C THR A 359 20.86 1.87 -13.51
N VAL A 360 21.92 2.41 -14.14
CA VAL A 360 21.80 3.05 -15.45
C VAL A 360 21.20 2.09 -16.46
N THR A 361 20.16 2.53 -17.16
CA THR A 361 19.40 1.72 -18.12
C THR A 361 20.27 1.00 -19.15
N ARG A 362 21.34 1.63 -19.65
CA ARG A 362 22.25 1.00 -20.61
C ARG A 362 23.01 -0.20 -20.02
N ASP A 363 23.35 -0.13 -18.73
CA ASP A 363 24.04 -1.22 -18.02
C ASP A 363 23.04 -2.34 -17.73
N VAL A 364 21.80 -2.02 -17.35
CA VAL A 364 20.71 -3.01 -17.19
C VAL A 364 20.49 -3.79 -18.50
N ILE A 365 20.33 -3.10 -19.62
CA ILE A 365 20.14 -3.73 -20.94
C ILE A 365 21.33 -4.63 -21.29
N ALA A 366 22.56 -4.14 -21.11
CA ALA A 366 23.75 -4.94 -21.37
C ALA A 366 23.81 -6.19 -20.49
N MET A 367 23.45 -6.09 -19.21
CA MET A 367 23.42 -7.20 -18.28
C MET A 367 22.35 -8.24 -18.62
N GLU A 368 21.15 -7.80 -19.02
CA GLU A 368 20.09 -8.70 -19.51
C GLU A 368 20.52 -9.44 -20.78
N GLU A 369 21.25 -8.76 -21.69
CA GLU A 369 21.82 -9.40 -22.88
C GLU A 369 22.89 -10.44 -22.54
N VAL A 370 23.76 -10.16 -21.56
CA VAL A 370 24.74 -11.13 -21.07
C VAL A 370 24.02 -12.33 -20.47
N ALA A 371 23.04 -12.11 -19.58
CA ALA A 371 22.26 -13.17 -18.96
C ALA A 371 21.65 -14.11 -20.02
N ARG A 372 21.05 -13.57 -21.07
CA ARG A 372 20.45 -14.36 -22.16
C ARG A 372 21.46 -15.22 -22.93
N LYS A 373 22.75 -14.86 -22.94
CA LYS A 373 23.82 -15.58 -23.65
C LYS A 373 24.50 -16.65 -22.78
N LEU A 374 24.27 -16.65 -21.47
CA LEU A 374 24.85 -17.65 -20.57
C LEU A 374 24.07 -18.96 -20.66
N SER A 375 24.81 -20.08 -20.72
CA SER A 375 24.21 -21.42 -20.64
C SER A 375 23.63 -21.73 -19.26
N LYS A 376 24.20 -21.12 -18.21
CA LYS A 376 23.73 -21.22 -16.83
C LYS A 376 23.75 -19.86 -16.16
N VAL A 377 22.59 -19.22 -16.13
CA VAL A 377 22.40 -17.91 -15.47
C VAL A 377 22.26 -18.12 -13.96
N PRO A 378 22.96 -17.33 -13.11
CA PRO A 378 22.71 -17.35 -11.67
C PRO A 378 21.25 -17.01 -11.34
N SER A 379 20.69 -17.65 -10.33
CA SER A 379 19.24 -17.57 -10.04
C SER A 379 18.75 -16.18 -9.66
N ASP A 380 19.66 -15.30 -9.18
CA ASP A 380 19.33 -13.95 -8.75
C ASP A 380 19.55 -12.89 -9.84
N TRP A 381 19.91 -13.28 -11.07
CA TRP A 381 20.09 -12.37 -12.21
C TRP A 381 18.74 -11.95 -12.83
N ARG A 382 17.87 -11.35 -11.99
CA ARG A 382 16.62 -10.70 -12.37
C ARG A 382 16.38 -9.43 -11.55
N GLY A 383 15.62 -8.49 -12.11
CA GLY A 383 15.39 -7.18 -11.51
C GLY A 383 16.56 -6.22 -11.73
N ASP A 384 16.73 -5.21 -10.86
CA ASP A 384 17.86 -4.29 -10.95
C ASP A 384 19.18 -5.03 -10.64
N PRO A 385 20.25 -4.94 -11.45
CA PRO A 385 21.47 -5.72 -11.23
C PRO A 385 22.32 -5.27 -10.04
N CYS A 386 22.13 -4.05 -9.54
CA CYS A 386 22.94 -3.48 -8.47
C CYS A 386 22.17 -3.19 -7.18
N LEU A 387 20.87 -2.93 -7.28
CA LEU A 387 20.08 -2.36 -6.20
C LEU A 387 19.00 -3.31 -5.66
N PRO A 388 18.61 -3.18 -4.38
CA PRO A 388 19.14 -2.25 -3.37
C PRO A 388 20.56 -2.59 -2.95
N LYS A 389 21.24 -1.66 -2.25
CA LYS A 389 22.63 -1.89 -1.80
C LYS A 389 22.69 -3.14 -0.93
N GLY A 390 23.57 -4.07 -1.28
CA GLY A 390 23.69 -5.38 -0.61
C GLY A 390 22.88 -6.50 -1.27
N ASN A 391 22.04 -6.19 -2.26
CA ASN A 391 21.29 -7.18 -3.03
C ASN A 391 21.60 -7.10 -4.54
N SER A 392 22.81 -6.67 -4.90
CA SER A 392 23.30 -6.80 -6.28
C SER A 392 23.30 -8.27 -6.71
N TRP A 393 23.22 -8.50 -8.01
CA TRP A 393 23.32 -9.82 -8.58
C TRP A 393 24.65 -10.48 -8.20
N THR A 394 24.63 -11.80 -7.99
CA THR A 394 25.83 -12.57 -7.65
C THR A 394 26.91 -12.38 -8.72
N GLY A 395 28.13 -12.03 -8.28
CA GLY A 395 29.28 -11.73 -9.13
C GLY A 395 29.36 -10.27 -9.60
N VAL A 396 28.25 -9.53 -9.59
CA VAL A 396 28.20 -8.16 -10.11
C VAL A 396 28.71 -7.18 -9.05
N THR A 397 29.74 -6.41 -9.42
CA THR A 397 30.24 -5.29 -8.62
C THR A 397 29.73 -3.98 -9.20
N CYS A 398 29.24 -3.10 -8.33
CA CYS A 398 28.57 -1.86 -8.73
C CYS A 398 29.21 -0.63 -8.08
N SER A 399 29.06 0.52 -8.74
CA SER A 399 29.49 1.82 -8.19
C SER A 399 28.57 2.27 -7.04
N GLU A 400 28.99 3.30 -6.31
CA GLU A 400 28.13 3.98 -5.35
C GLU A 400 27.36 5.16 -5.98
N GLY A 401 26.36 5.68 -5.28
CA GLY A 401 25.54 6.82 -5.69
C GLY A 401 24.11 6.47 -6.12
N LYS A 402 23.30 7.48 -6.46
CA LYS A 402 21.89 7.29 -6.86
C LYS A 402 21.71 6.75 -8.29
N LEU A 403 22.70 6.96 -9.15
CA LEU A 403 22.71 6.47 -10.52
C LEU A 403 23.85 5.45 -10.65
N VAL A 404 23.54 4.20 -10.34
CA VAL A 404 24.52 3.15 -10.13
C VAL A 404 24.99 2.57 -11.46
N ARG A 405 26.28 2.24 -11.56
CA ARG A 405 26.92 1.61 -12.72
C ARG A 405 27.37 0.20 -12.38
N VAL A 406 27.31 -0.70 -13.36
CA VAL A 406 28.02 -1.98 -13.28
C VAL A 406 29.50 -1.72 -13.58
N VAL A 407 30.38 -2.18 -12.70
CA VAL A 407 31.83 -1.95 -12.77
C VAL A 407 32.58 -3.21 -13.18
N SER A 408 32.15 -4.39 -12.70
CA SER A 408 32.73 -5.68 -13.08
C SER A 408 31.76 -6.85 -12.85
N LEU A 409 32.10 -8.01 -13.41
CA LEU A 409 31.37 -9.29 -13.33
C LEU A 409 32.21 -10.41 -12.72
#